data_AF-Q8VTR3-F1
#
_entry.id   AF-Q8VTR3-F1
#
_cell.length_a   1.000
_cell.length_b   1.000
_cell.length_c   1.000
_cell.angle_alpha   90.00
_cell.angle_beta   90.00
_cell.angle_gamma   90.00
#
_symmetry.space_group_name_H-M   'P 1'
#
loop_
_entity.id
_entity.type
_entity.pdbx_description
1 polymer ?
#
loop_
_entity_poly.entity_id
_entity_poly.type
_entity_poly.pdbx_seq_one_letter_code
_entity_poly.pdbx_strand_id
1 'polypeptide(L)' 'MLSASSRMKWYTFRDPTGTIKVRIPQKVWNGQHFDAQDLVRVSGQVSHENDGSTLNAEVISKP' A
#
# COMPACT_ATOMS: atom_id res chain seq x y z
N MET A 1 3.26 -24.59 15.73
CA MET A 1 2.78 -23.19 15.63
C MET A 1 2.70 -22.83 14.17
N LEU A 2 1.50 -22.48 13.68
CA LEU A 2 1.27 -22.17 12.27
C LEU A 2 1.89 -20.81 11.91
N SER A 3 2.68 -20.79 10.84
CA SER A 3 3.31 -19.60 10.26
C SER A 3 2.25 -18.52 9.99
N ALA A 4 2.34 -17.40 10.73
CA ALA A 4 1.58 -16.20 10.45
C ALA A 4 1.95 -15.73 9.04
N SER A 5 1.12 -16.08 8.08
CA SER A 5 1.42 -15.85 6.67
C SER A 5 1.58 -14.36 6.46
N SER A 6 2.78 -13.97 6.04
CA SER A 6 3.18 -12.64 5.59
C SER A 6 2.42 -12.26 4.32
N ARG A 7 1.09 -12.12 4.41
CA ARG A 7 0.22 -11.79 3.27
C ARG A 7 0.42 -10.33 2.92
N MET A 8 1.44 -10.09 2.12
CA MET A 8 1.63 -8.87 1.39
C MET A 8 0.60 -8.83 0.26
N LYS A 9 -0.15 -7.73 0.17
CA LYS A 9 -1.19 -7.56 -0.84
C LYS A 9 -0.89 -6.34 -1.70
N TRP A 10 -1.38 -6.39 -2.93
CA TRP A 10 -1.33 -5.31 -3.90
C TRP A 10 -2.64 -4.54 -3.91
N TYR A 11 -2.53 -3.22 -4.00
CA TYR A 11 -3.65 -2.29 -4.06
C TYR A 11 -3.40 -1.27 -5.17
N THR A 12 -4.47 -0.68 -5.70
CA THR A 12 -4.38 0.43 -6.64
C THR A 12 -4.77 1.70 -5.91
N PHE A 13 -3.83 2.64 -5.82
CA PHE A 13 -4.07 3.97 -5.27
C PHE A 13 -4.32 4.95 -6.40
N ARG A 14 -5.25 5.90 -6.19
CA ARG A 14 -5.63 6.90 -7.17
C ARG A 14 -5.45 8.29 -6.58
N ASP A 15 -4.86 9.17 -7.35
CA ASP A 15 -4.85 10.62 -7.11
C ASP A 15 -5.39 11.34 -8.37
N PRO A 16 -5.48 12.68 -8.39
CA PRO A 16 -5.94 13.42 -9.57
C PRO A 16 -5.07 13.24 -10.83
N THR A 17 -3.83 12.75 -10.70
CA THR A 17 -2.87 12.59 -11.80
C THR A 17 -2.90 11.20 -12.42
N GLY A 18 -3.37 10.18 -11.68
CA GLY A 18 -3.47 8.82 -12.18
C GLY A 18 -3.57 7.78 -11.08
N THR A 19 -3.02 6.60 -11.36
CA THR A 19 -2.99 5.47 -10.42
C THR A 19 -1.62 4.86 -10.29
N ILE A 20 -1.31 4.34 -9.10
CA ILE A 20 -0.09 3.58 -8.83
C ILE A 20 -0.42 2.27 -8.12
N LYS A 21 0.34 1.21 -8.43
CA LYS A 21 0.30 -0.04 -7.68
C LYS A 21 1.11 0.10 -6.40
N VAL A 22 0.47 -0.22 -5.28
CA VAL A 22 1.07 -0.16 -3.95
C VAL A 22 1.07 -1.54 -3.33
N ARG A 23 2.24 -1.94 -2.84
CA ARG A 23 2.44 -3.18 -2.11
C ARG A 23 2.42 -2.87 -0.61
N ILE A 24 1.42 -3.38 0.11
CA ILE A 24 1.23 -3.08 1.54
C ILE A 24 1.36 -4.38 2.35
N PRO A 25 2.44 -4.52 3.15
CA PRO A 25 2.56 -5.60 4.13
C PRO A 25 1.50 -5.48 5.23
N GLN A 26 0.99 -6.61 5.74
CA GLN A 26 -0.05 -6.60 6.77
C GLN A 26 0.31 -5.77 8.01
N LYS A 27 1.59 -5.73 8.39
CA LYS A 27 2.09 -4.95 9.54
C LYS A 27 1.92 -3.44 9.40
N VAL A 28 1.87 -2.91 8.17
CA VAL A 28 1.77 -1.46 7.92
C VAL A 28 0.39 -0.93 8.29
N TRP A 29 -0.64 -1.75 8.24
CA TRP A 29 -1.98 -1.36 8.68
C TRP A 29 -2.04 -1.01 10.16
N ASN A 30 -1.25 -1.66 11.02
CA ASN A 30 -1.16 -1.36 12.45
C ASN A 30 -2.54 -1.18 13.15
N GLY A 31 -3.51 -2.02 12.81
CA GLY A 31 -4.88 -1.94 13.33
C GLY A 31 -5.78 -0.88 12.69
N GLN A 32 -5.25 -0.05 11.80
CA GLN A 32 -6.04 0.88 11.00
C GLN A 32 -6.83 0.15 9.92
N HIS A 33 -7.99 0.70 9.61
CA HIS A 33 -8.88 0.26 8.55
C HIS A 33 -9.25 1.46 7.70
N PHE A 34 -9.21 1.28 6.38
CA PHE A 34 -9.59 2.29 5.40
C PHE A 34 -10.41 1.61 4.31
N ASP A 35 -11.49 2.26 3.92
CA ASP A 35 -12.32 1.87 2.79
C ASP A 35 -11.85 2.55 1.50
N ALA A 36 -12.30 2.06 0.35
CA ALA A 36 -11.90 2.60 -0.96
C ALA A 36 -12.32 4.07 -1.20
N GLN A 37 -13.22 4.60 -0.37
CA GLN A 37 -13.69 6.00 -0.42
C GLN A 37 -12.84 6.93 0.46
N ASP A 38 -12.01 6.38 1.35
CA ASP A 38 -11.20 7.18 2.25
C ASP A 38 -10.02 7.81 1.53
N LEU A 39 -9.81 9.11 1.78
CA LEU A 39 -8.55 9.75 1.46
C LEU A 39 -7.50 9.31 2.49
N VAL A 40 -6.36 8.87 1.99
CA VAL A 40 -5.26 8.33 2.78
C VAL A 40 -3.92 8.82 2.25
N ARG A 41 -2.92 8.85 3.12
CA ARG A 41 -1.51 9.06 2.76
C ARG A 41 -0.77 7.74 2.86
N VAL A 42 -0.05 7.39 1.81
CA VAL A 42 0.88 6.24 1.82
C VAL A 42 2.27 6.72 1.49
N SER A 43 3.22 6.31 2.34
CA SER A 43 4.64 6.62 2.17
C SER A 43 5.45 5.33 2.13
N GLY A 44 6.51 5.34 1.33
CA GLY A 44 7.40 4.19 1.21
C GLY A 44 8.37 4.34 0.04
N GLN A 45 9.03 3.24 -0.31
CA GLN A 45 10.05 3.24 -1.34
C GLN A 45 9.43 2.97 -2.71
N VAL A 46 9.80 3.79 -3.69
CA VAL A 46 9.44 3.55 -5.08
C VAL A 46 10.39 2.51 -5.66
N SER A 47 9.84 1.52 -6.35
CA SER A 47 10.60 0.54 -7.13
C SER A 47 10.09 0.54 -8.56
N HIS A 48 11.03 0.51 -9.51
CA HIS A 48 10.73 0.43 -10.92
C HIS A 48 10.89 -1.02 -11.36
N GLU A 49 9.82 -1.63 -11.85
CA GLU A 49 9.82 -3.00 -12.39
C GLU A 49 9.10 -2.98 -13.73
N ASN A 50 9.76 -3.48 -14.79
CA ASN A 50 9.29 -3.73 -16.15
C ASN A 50 8.27 -2.71 -16.73
N ASP A 51 7.02 -2.76 -16.27
CA ASP A 51 5.86 -2.05 -16.82
C ASP A 51 5.42 -0.83 -15.99
N GLY A 52 6.21 -0.38 -15.01
CA GLY A 52 5.96 0.89 -14.33
C GLY A 52 6.56 1.03 -12.94
N SER A 53 6.12 2.08 -12.25
CA SER A 53 6.53 2.35 -10.87
C SER A 53 5.55 1.71 -9.89
N THR A 54 6.10 1.09 -8.84
CA THR A 54 5.36 0.55 -7.71
C THR A 54 5.82 1.23 -6.42
N LEU A 55 4.93 1.32 -5.43
CA LEU A 55 5.27 1.82 -4.10
C LEU A 55 5.26 0.67 -3.09
N ASN A 56 6.36 0.46 -2.41
CA ASN A 56 6.48 -0.45 -1.28
C ASN A 56 6.17 0.31 0.00
N ALA A 57 4.96 0.13 0.54
CA ALA A 57 4.48 0.93 1.66
C ALA A 57 5.24 0.59 2.96
N GLU A 58 5.62 1.64 3.67
CA GLU A 58 6.18 1.59 5.02
C GLU A 58 5.21 2.20 6.03
N VAL A 59 4.41 3.19 5.60
CA VAL A 59 3.40 3.88 6.42
C VAL A 59 2.12 4.06 5.61
N ILE A 60 0.98 3.84 6.26
CA ILE A 60 -0.35 4.31 5.81
C ILE A 60 -0.99 5.10 6.95
N SER A 61 -1.64 6.20 6.62
CA SER A 61 -2.33 7.05 7.61
C SER A 61 -3.48 7.84 6.96
N LYS A 62 -4.25 8.51 7.82
CA LYS A 62 -5.07 9.64 7.37
C LYS A 62 -4.18 10.74 6.73
N PRO A 63 -4.74 11.61 5.87
CA PRO A 63 -3.99 12.60 5.09
C PRO A 63 -3.11 13.53 5.92
#